data_AF-A0A820RBZ1-F1
#
_entry.id   AF-A0A820RBZ1-F1
#
_cell.length_a   1.000
_cell.length_b   1.000
_cell.length_c   1.000
_cell.angle_alpha   90.00
_cell.angle_beta   90.00
_cell.angle_gamma   90.00
#
_symmetry.space_group_name_H-M   'P 1'
#
loop_
_entity.id
_entity.type
_entity.pdbx_description
1 polymer ?
#
loop_
_entity_poly.entity_id
_entity_poly.type
_entity_poly.pdbx_seq_one_letter_code
_entity_poly.pdbx_strand_id
1 'polypeptide(L)' 'LTIMDSQGKSPPGVCSYQFNFNFNLTMDMYAQDSIELLQKSGIQFKKHEEDGIDPHLFAELLTTSGVVF' A
#
# COMPACT_ATOMS: atom_id res chain seq x y z
N LEU A 1 1.23 -5.51 -4.25
CA LEU A 1 1.19 -6.96 -4.55
C LEU A 1 0.95 -7.14 -6.03
N THR A 2 1.78 -7.94 -6.70
CA THR A 2 1.61 -8.29 -8.12
C THR A 2 1.51 -9.81 -8.25
N ILE A 3 0.49 -10.30 -8.94
CA ILE A 3 0.18 -11.73 -9.09
C ILE A 3 0.64 -12.20 -10.47
N MET A 4 1.45 -13.25 -10.51
CA MET A 4 1.93 -13.90 -11.73
C MET A 4 1.99 -15.42 -11.53
N ASP A 5 1.92 -16.17 -12.62
CA ASP A 5 2.21 -17.61 -12.61
C ASP A 5 3.74 -17.88 -12.57
N SER A 6 4.12 -19.16 -12.52
CA SER A 6 5.52 -19.58 -12.46
C SER A 6 6.34 -19.26 -13.72
N GLN A 7 5.69 -18.86 -14.82
CA GLN A 7 6.35 -18.44 -16.06
C GLN A 7 6.40 -16.91 -16.18
N GLY A 8 5.98 -16.17 -15.15
CA GLY A 8 5.94 -14.71 -15.14
C GLY A 8 4.76 -14.12 -15.90
N LYS A 9 3.74 -14.92 -16.27
CA LYS A 9 2.56 -14.42 -16.95
C LYS A 9 1.54 -13.90 -15.94
N SER A 10 1.05 -12.70 -16.20
CA SER A 10 -0.01 -12.06 -15.40
C SER A 10 -1.41 -12.54 -15.83
N PRO A 11 -2.38 -12.62 -14.91
CA PRO A 11 -3.78 -12.86 -15.26
C PRO A 11 -4.32 -11.70 -16.11
N PRO A 12 -5.36 -11.93 -16.93
CA PRO A 12 -6.04 -10.86 -17.66
C PRO A 12 -6.68 -9.85 -16.68
N GLY A 13 -6.62 -8.57 -17.01
CA GLY A 13 -7.17 -7.50 -16.16
C GLY A 13 -6.16 -6.95 -15.16
N VAL A 14 -6.58 -6.73 -13.92
CA VAL A 14 -5.73 -6.16 -12.86
C VAL A 14 -4.90 -7.26 -12.21
N CYS A 15 -3.58 -7.17 -12.38
CA CYS A 15 -2.63 -8.09 -11.75
C CYS A 15 -1.79 -7.44 -10.64
N SER A 16 -1.82 -6.10 -10.54
CA SER A 16 -1.01 -5.34 -9.57
C SER A 16 -1.89 -4.43 -8.71
N TYR A 17 -1.68 -4.51 -7.40
CA TYR A 17 -2.41 -3.79 -6.37
C TYR A 17 -1.46 -2.95 -5.54
N GLN A 18 -1.76 -1.66 -5.41
CA GLN A 18 -1.10 -0.74 -4.50
C GLN A 18 -2.03 -0.51 -3.30
N PHE A 19 -1.56 -0.90 -2.11
CA PHE A 19 -2.28 -0.67 -0.86
C PHE A 19 -1.80 0.65 -0.25
N ASN A 20 -2.74 1.56 -0.01
CA ASN A 20 -2.46 2.88 0.55
C ASN A 20 -2.88 2.87 2.02
N PHE A 21 -1.91 2.83 2.92
CA PHE A 21 -2.15 2.75 4.37
C PHE A 21 -2.44 4.11 4.98
N ASN A 22 -3.14 4.08 6.12
CA ASN A 22 -3.36 5.27 6.93
C ASN A 22 -2.01 5.88 7.35
N PHE A 23 -1.89 7.19 7.16
CA PHE A 23 -0.69 7.93 7.49
C PHE A 23 -1.04 9.40 7.76
N ASN A 24 -0.55 9.92 8.89
CA ASN A 24 -0.84 11.28 9.36
C ASN A 24 0.45 12.09 9.53
N LEU A 25 0.63 13.11 8.69
CA LEU A 25 1.80 14.00 8.72
C LEU A 25 1.91 14.88 9.98
N THR A 26 0.90 14.91 10.85
CA THR A 26 0.94 15.67 12.10
C THR A 26 1.28 14.81 13.31
N MET A 27 0.98 13.50 13.24
CA MET A 27 1.13 12.58 14.36
C MET A 27 2.27 11.59 14.16
N ASP A 28 2.48 11.14 12.93
CA ASP A 28 3.46 10.11 12.63
C ASP A 28 4.86 10.69 12.51
N MET A 29 5.86 9.93 12.94
CA MET A 29 7.26 10.29 12.72
C MET A 29 7.65 10.06 11.27
N TYR A 30 8.34 11.04 10.66
CA TYR A 30 8.86 10.93 9.31
C TYR A 30 10.13 11.76 9.13
N ALA A 31 10.88 11.43 8.07
CA ALA A 31 11.95 12.29 7.58
C ALA A 31 11.39 13.26 6.52
N GLN A 32 11.66 14.56 6.69
CA GLN A 32 11.13 15.61 5.81
C GLN A 32 11.47 15.35 4.33
N ASP A 33 12.72 15.01 4.03
CA ASP A 33 13.19 14.71 2.67
C ASP A 33 12.42 13.55 2.03
N SER A 34 12.00 12.56 2.84
CA SER A 34 11.21 11.42 2.35
C SER A 34 9.78 11.83 2.01
N ILE A 35 9.14 12.71 2.79
CA ILE A 35 7.78 13.21 2.49
C ILE A 35 7.79 14.02 1.20
N GLU A 36 8.78 14.90 1.03
CA GLU A 36 8.89 15.71 -0.20
C GLU A 36 9.10 14.83 -1.45
N LEU A 37 9.92 13.79 -1.33
CA LEU A 37 10.12 12.82 -2.40
C LEU A 37 8.82 12.07 -2.74
N LEU A 38 8.09 11.60 -1.73
CA LEU A 38 6.84 10.86 -1.91
C LEU A 38 5.74 11.74 -2.50
N GLN A 39 5.63 13.00 -2.07
CA GLN A 39 4.71 13.98 -2.68
C GLN A 39 5.04 14.22 -4.15
N LYS A 40 6.32 14.43 -4.50
CA LYS A 40 6.76 14.57 -5.89
C LYS A 40 6.49 13.33 -6.74
N SER A 41 6.46 12.15 -6.10
CA SER A 41 6.14 10.87 -6.74
C SER A 41 4.63 10.61 -6.89
N GLY A 42 3.79 11.53 -6.41
CA GLY A 42 2.33 11.45 -6.55
C GLY A 42 1.57 10.87 -5.36
N ILE A 43 2.22 10.65 -4.21
CA ILE A 43 1.55 10.20 -2.98
C ILE A 43 0.66 11.33 -2.42
N GLN A 44 -0.60 11.00 -2.14
CA GLN A 44 -1.62 11.94 -1.68
C GLN A 44 -1.86 11.80 -0.18
N PHE A 45 -0.97 12.35 0.65
CA PHE A 45 -1.02 12.15 2.12
C PHE A 45 -2.37 12.47 2.77
N LYS A 46 -3.09 13.50 2.29
CA LYS A 46 -4.45 13.79 2.78
C LYS A 46 -5.42 12.61 2.57
N LYS A 47 -5.33 11.93 1.43
CA LYS A 47 -6.14 10.75 1.13
C LYS A 47 -5.71 9.53 1.97
N HIS A 48 -4.42 9.42 2.28
CA HIS A 48 -3.94 8.40 3.22
C HIS A 48 -4.50 8.66 4.63
N GLU A 49 -4.56 9.91 5.08
CA GLU A 49 -5.13 10.26 6.39
C GLU A 49 -6.65 9.97 6.46
N GLU A 50 -7.41 10.33 5.42
CA GLU A 50 -8.87 10.22 5.38
C GLU A 50 -9.37 8.80 5.04
N ASP A 51 -8.77 8.15 4.04
CA ASP A 51 -9.25 6.88 3.44
C ASP A 51 -8.23 5.73 3.57
N GLY A 52 -7.11 5.94 4.26
CA GLY A 52 -6.03 4.96 4.32
C GLY A 52 -6.42 3.69 5.07
N ILE A 53 -5.89 2.56 4.60
CA ILE A 53 -6.14 1.24 5.16
C ILE A 53 -5.45 1.11 6.53
N ASP A 54 -6.15 0.55 7.52
CA ASP A 54 -5.52 0.13 8.78
C ASP A 54 -4.54 -1.04 8.52
N PRO A 55 -3.24 -0.85 8.82
CA PRO A 55 -2.23 -1.91 8.63
C PRO A 55 -2.55 -3.21 9.38
N HIS A 56 -3.18 -3.14 10.56
CA HIS A 56 -3.49 -4.33 11.36
C HIS A 56 -4.60 -5.15 10.73
N LEU A 57 -5.69 -4.50 10.30
CA LEU A 57 -6.77 -5.15 9.56
C LEU A 57 -6.26 -5.76 8.25
N PHE A 58 -5.40 -5.03 7.53
CA PHE A 58 -4.78 -5.55 6.32
C PHE A 58 -3.95 -6.81 6.58
N ALA A 59 -3.16 -6.83 7.66
CA ALA A 59 -2.34 -7.97 8.03
C ALA A 59 -3.18 -9.23 8.34
N GLU A 60 -4.32 -9.06 9.02
CA GLU A 60 -5.27 -10.15 9.29
C GLU A 60 -5.88 -10.72 7.99
N LEU A 61 -6.34 -9.84 7.11
CA LEU A 61 -6.91 -10.24 5.81
C LEU A 61 -5.85 -10.89 4.92
N LEU A 62 -4.63 -10.36 4.89
CA LEU A 62 -3.55 -10.94 4.08
C LEU A 62 -3.17 -12.33 4.58
N THR A 63 -3.11 -12.52 5.89
CA THR A 63 -2.83 -13.81 6.54
C THR A 63 -3.87 -14.88 6.19
N THR A 64 -5.15 -14.51 6.13
CA THR A 64 -6.23 -15.45 5.81
C THR A 64 -6.51 -15.60 4.31
N SER A 65 -5.86 -14.79 3.47
CA SER A 65 -6.08 -14.77 2.01
C SER A 65 -5.48 -15.97 1.25
N GLY A 66 -4.60 -16.75 1.88
CA GLY A 66 -3.83 -17.81 1.23
C GLY A 66 -2.68 -17.32 0.34
N VAL A 67 -2.40 -16.00 0.34
CA VAL A 67 -1.21 -15.41 -0.30
C VAL A 67 0.03 -15.56 0.58
N VAL A 68 -0.18 -15.44 1.89
CA VAL A 68 0.79 -15.73 2.93
C VAL A 68 0.25 -16.96 3.66
N PHE A 69 1.15 -17.86 4.10
CA PHE A 69 0.95 -19.21 4.67
C PHE A 69 1.06 -20.38 3.68
#